data_AF-A0A7X6TRA5-F1
#
_entry.id   AF-A0A7X6TRA5-F1
#
_cell.length_a   1.000
_cell.length_b   1.000
_cell.length_c   1.000
_cell.angle_alpha   90.00
_cell.angle_beta   90.00
_cell.angle_gamma   90.00
#
_symmetry.space_group_name_H-M   'P 1'
#
loop_
_entity.id
_entity.type
_entity.pdbx_description
1 polymer ?
#
loop_
_entity_poly.entity_id
_entity_poly.type
_entity_poly.pdbx_seq_one_letter_code
_entity_poly.pdbx_strand_id
1 'polypeptide(L)'
;MNIEKEITTCSHGSCQNHSNHKGSACVSLVPIFNHLEEEQMEEISRLTQSVSIKKGEFLYGPEEESSSLYILNQGKIKIYRSSESGKEQIQRIL
;
A
#
# COMPACT_ATOMS: atom_id res chain seq x y z
N MET A 1 -7.15 11.01 -9.23
CA MET A 1 -6.53 11.45 -7.96
C MET A 1 -5.12 10.91 -8.02
N ASN A 2 -4.15 11.76 -8.31
CA ASN A 2 -2.84 11.32 -8.77
C ASN A 2 -1.95 11.16 -7.55
N ILE A 3 -1.16 10.09 -7.48
CA ILE A 3 -0.33 9.83 -6.31
C ILE A 3 1.15 9.70 -6.69
N GLU A 4 2.01 10.67 -6.32
CA GLU A 4 3.46 10.58 -6.51
C GLU A 4 4.14 9.99 -5.26
N LYS A 5 4.97 8.96 -5.40
CA LYS A 5 5.36 8.10 -4.26
C LYS A 5 6.87 7.86 -4.14
N GLU A 6 7.36 7.67 -2.91
CA GLU A 6 8.57 6.94 -2.52
C GLU A 6 8.09 5.76 -1.67
N ILE A 7 8.28 4.49 -2.03
CA ILE A 7 7.91 3.34 -1.16
C ILE A 7 8.85 2.16 -1.36
N THR A 8 9.27 1.54 -0.26
CA THR A 8 10.24 0.43 -0.23
C THR A 8 9.58 -0.95 -0.31
N THR A 9 10.28 -1.84 -1.02
CA THR A 9 10.03 -3.26 -1.28
C THR A 9 10.09 -4.11 -0.02
N CYS A 10 9.14 -5.03 0.19
CA CYS A 10 9.40 -6.24 0.99
C CYS A 10 9.39 -7.46 0.08
N SER A 11 10.59 -7.97 -0.23
CA SER A 11 10.81 -9.25 -0.88
C SER A 11 10.64 -10.36 0.15
N HIS A 12 9.52 -11.08 0.09
CA HIS A 12 9.34 -12.33 0.83
C HIS A 12 10.33 -13.37 0.27
N GLY A 13 11.49 -13.44 0.92
CA GLY A 13 12.55 -14.40 0.64
C GLY A 13 13.09 -14.97 1.95
N SER A 14 12.60 -16.17 2.30
CA SER A 14 13.06 -17.06 3.37
C SER A 14 12.87 -16.60 4.83
N CYS A 15 11.95 -17.26 5.53
CA CYS A 15 12.00 -17.40 6.99
C CYS A 15 11.86 -18.89 7.31
N GLN A 16 12.98 -19.61 7.27
CA GLN A 16 13.12 -20.89 7.96
C GLN A 16 13.64 -20.57 9.37
N ASN A 17 12.81 -20.73 10.39
CA ASN A 17 13.17 -21.30 11.69
C ASN A 17 11.98 -21.26 12.66
N HIS A 18 11.63 -22.43 13.16
CA HIS A 18 10.60 -22.64 14.18
C HIS A 18 11.04 -22.06 15.53
N SER A 19 10.63 -20.81 15.81
CA SER A 19 10.43 -20.30 17.17
C SER A 19 9.67 -18.98 17.12
N ASN A 20 8.34 -19.10 16.99
CA ASN A 20 7.31 -18.25 17.60
C ASN A 20 7.50 -16.72 17.64
N HIS A 21 8.09 -16.12 16.61
CA HIS A 21 7.96 -14.70 16.32
C HIS A 21 7.23 -14.56 14.99
N LYS A 22 5.91 -14.45 15.10
CA LYS A 22 5.01 -14.11 14.00
C LYS A 22 5.47 -12.75 13.47
N GLY A 23 6.25 -12.75 12.38
CA GLY A 23 6.49 -11.55 11.60
C GLY A 23 5.11 -11.02 11.24
N SER A 24 4.67 -9.97 11.93
CA SER A 24 3.34 -9.40 11.78
C SER A 24 3.17 -9.07 10.30
N ALA A 25 2.32 -9.81 9.58
CA ALA A 25 1.99 -9.49 8.19
C ALA A 25 1.65 -7.99 8.13
N CYS A 26 2.10 -7.26 7.10
CA CYS A 26 1.86 -5.81 7.00
C CYS A 26 0.38 -5.45 7.23
N VAL A 27 -0.53 -6.36 6.85
CA VAL A 27 -1.97 -6.32 7.07
C VAL A 27 -2.33 -6.15 8.55
N SER A 28 -1.68 -6.88 9.46
CA SER A 28 -1.93 -6.79 10.91
C SER A 28 -1.53 -5.46 11.55
N LEU A 29 -0.78 -4.62 10.85
CA LEU A 29 -0.42 -3.27 11.30
C LEU A 29 -1.40 -2.20 10.79
N VAL A 30 -2.33 -2.53 9.89
CA VAL A 30 -3.25 -1.56 9.29
C VAL A 30 -4.55 -1.50 10.12
N PRO A 31 -4.89 -0.34 10.72
CA PRO A 31 -5.98 -0.26 11.70
C PRO A 31 -7.36 -0.69 11.19
N ILE A 32 -7.62 -0.59 9.89
CA ILE A 32 -8.92 -0.98 9.30
C ILE A 32 -9.20 -2.49 9.46
N PHE A 33 -8.18 -3.30 9.72
CA PHE A 33 -8.30 -4.75 9.89
C PHE A 33 -8.31 -5.19 11.36
N ASN A 34 -8.22 -4.27 12.32
CA ASN A 34 -8.18 -4.60 13.76
C ASN A 34 -9.42 -5.34 14.28
N HIS A 35 -10.52 -5.34 13.51
CA HIS A 35 -11.77 -6.01 13.85
C HIS A 35 -11.90 -7.41 13.24
N LEU A 36 -10.85 -7.90 12.57
CA LEU A 36 -10.84 -9.20 11.93
C LEU A 36 -10.18 -10.25 12.82
N GLU A 37 -10.76 -11.44 12.80
CA GLU A 37 -10.16 -12.60 13.42
C GLU A 37 -8.88 -13.02 12.67
N GLU A 38 -8.01 -13.76 13.36
CA GLU A 38 -6.71 -14.17 12.83
C GLU A 38 -6.81 -14.90 11.47
N GLU A 39 -7.80 -15.79 11.31
CA GLU A 39 -8.03 -16.54 10.07
C GLU A 39 -8.39 -15.62 8.89
N GLN A 40 -9.22 -14.61 9.14
CA GLN A 40 -9.61 -13.62 8.14
C GLN A 40 -8.43 -12.72 7.76
N MET A 41 -7.60 -12.36 8.74
CA MET A 41 -6.37 -11.61 8.52
C MET A 41 -5.40 -12.40 7.64
N GLU A 42 -5.31 -13.71 7.85
CA GLU A 42 -4.47 -14.60 7.04
C GLU A 42 -4.98 -14.69 5.61
N GLU A 43 -6.29 -14.77 5.41
CA GLU A 43 -6.91 -14.77 4.07
C GLU A 43 -6.58 -13.48 3.31
N ILE A 44 -6.75 -12.31 3.93
CA ILE A 44 -6.40 -11.03 3.33
C ILE A 44 -4.89 -10.97 3.03
N SER A 45 -4.05 -11.48 3.93
CA SER A 45 -2.60 -11.52 3.72
C SER A 45 -2.22 -12.37 2.51
N ARG A 46 -2.96 -13.46 2.22
CA ARG A 46 -2.74 -14.31 1.04
C ARG A 46 -3.19 -13.64 -0.26
N LEU A 47 -4.24 -12.82 -0.21
CA LEU A 47 -4.75 -12.07 -1.36
C LEU A 47 -3.95 -10.80 -1.65
N THR A 48 -3.17 -10.32 -0.68
CA THR A 48 -2.39 -9.09 -0.80
C THR A 48 -1.12 -9.29 -1.62
N GLN A 49 -0.90 -8.42 -2.61
CA GLN A 49 0.32 -8.42 -3.42
C GLN A 49 1.18 -7.21 -3.09
N SER A 50 2.48 -7.43 -2.93
CA SER A 50 3.45 -6.35 -2.73
C SER A 50 3.92 -5.80 -4.08
N VAL A 51 3.78 -4.50 -4.29
CA VAL A 51 4.22 -3.81 -5.50
C VAL A 51 5.22 -2.72 -5.11
N SER A 52 6.25 -2.55 -5.94
CA SER A 52 7.29 -1.55 -5.75
C SER A 52 7.31 -0.59 -6.92
N ILE A 53 7.36 0.71 -6.63
CA ILE A 53 7.15 1.78 -7.60
C ILE A 53 8.25 2.81 -7.39
N LYS A 54 8.80 3.32 -8.49
CA LYS A 54 9.88 4.30 -8.45
C LYS A 54 9.33 5.71 -8.31
N LYS A 55 10.17 6.60 -7.80
CA LYS A 55 9.84 8.03 -7.74
C LYS A 55 9.50 8.56 -9.14
N GLY A 56 8.36 9.24 -9.24
CA GLY A 56 7.85 9.80 -10.49
C GLY A 56 6.97 8.84 -11.30
N GLU A 57 6.82 7.58 -10.90
CA GLU A 57 5.83 6.68 -11.48
C GLU A 57 4.45 6.90 -10.82
N PHE A 58 3.39 6.73 -11.63
CA PHE A 58 2.01 6.84 -11.17
C PHE A 58 1.49 5.49 -10.68
N LEU A 59 0.88 5.48 -9.50
CA LEU A 59 0.21 4.28 -9.00
C LEU A 59 -1.19 4.09 -9.61
N TYR A 60 -1.94 5.18 -9.77
CA TYR A 60 -3.34 5.16 -10.20
C TYR A 60 -3.72 6.55 -10.74
N GLY A 61 -4.51 6.57 -11.82
CA GLY A 61 -5.02 7.78 -12.46
C GLY A 61 -6.55 7.87 -12.43
N PRO A 62 -7.13 9.07 -12.58
CA PRO A 62 -8.58 9.26 -12.59
C PRO A 62 -9.33 8.49 -13.70
N GLU A 63 -8.63 8.10 -14.76
CA GLU A 63 -9.17 7.34 -15.91
C GLU A 63 -9.19 5.82 -15.66
N GLU A 64 -8.60 5.35 -14.55
CA GLU A 64 -8.47 3.94 -14.25
C GLU A 64 -9.57 3.53 -13.27
N GLU A 65 -10.51 2.69 -13.69
CA GLU A 65 -11.49 2.12 -12.77
C GLU A 65 -10.83 1.00 -11.97
N SER A 66 -10.39 1.29 -10.74
CA SER A 66 -9.93 0.25 -9.83
C SER A 66 -10.60 0.37 -8.46
N SER A 67 -11.22 -0.73 -8.03
CA SER A 67 -11.74 -0.92 -6.67
C SER A 67 -10.69 -1.56 -5.77
N SER A 68 -9.44 -1.09 -5.85
CA SER A 68 -8.30 -1.67 -5.15
C SER A 68 -7.95 -0.89 -3.89
N LEU A 69 -7.66 -1.60 -2.81
CA LEU A 69 -7.11 -1.02 -1.59
C LEU A 69 -5.58 -1.06 -1.64
N TYR A 70 -4.95 0.10 -1.48
CA TYR A 70 -3.50 0.22 -1.40
C TYR A 70 -3.05 0.48 0.03
N ILE A 71 -2.12 -0.34 0.51
CA ILE A 71 -1.48 -0.20 1.83
C ILE A 71 -0.07 0.35 1.63
N LEU A 72 0.21 1.49 2.24
CA LEU A 72 1.55 2.07 2.28
C LEU A 72 2.39 1.35 3.32
N ASN A 73 3.26 0.42 2.89
CA ASN A 73 4.15 -0.29 3.80
C ASN A 73 5.32 0.60 4.27
N GLN A 74 5.97 1.31 3.35
CA GLN A 74 7.15 2.13 3.64
C GLN A 74 7.19 3.36 2.73
N GLY A 75 7.76 4.49 3.17
CA GLY A 75 7.95 5.68 2.35
C GLY A 75 6.77 6.68 2.35
N LYS A 76 6.65 7.53 1.33
CA LYS A 76 5.71 8.67 1.26
C LYS A 76 4.93 8.74 -0.04
N ILE A 77 3.72 9.26 0.01
CA ILE A 77 2.86 9.41 -1.17
C ILE A 77 2.17 10.78 -1.21
N LYS A 78 2.20 11.48 -2.34
CA LYS A 78 1.58 12.79 -2.62
C LYS A 78 0.31 12.58 -3.40
N ILE A 79 -0.84 12.65 -2.75
CA ILE A 79 -2.15 12.56 -3.37
C ILE A 79 -2.58 13.96 -3.85
N TYR A 80 -2.89 14.11 -5.13
CA TYR A 80 -3.20 15.40 -5.74
C TYR A 80 -4.30 15.31 -6.82
N ARG A 81 -4.78 16.47 -7.25
CA ARG A 81 -5.68 16.63 -8.42
C ARG A 81 -5.06 17.63 -9.38
N SER A 82 -5.12 17.34 -10.67
CA SER A 82 -4.77 18.32 -11.71
C SER A 82 -5.98 19.19 -12.02
N SER A 83 -5.79 20.50 -12.08
CA SER A 83 -6.79 21.44 -12.59
C SER A 83 -6.80 21.46 -14.11
N GLU A 84 -7.84 22.01 -14.73
CA GLU A 84 -7.90 22.25 -16.18
C GLU A 84 -6.72 23.10 -16.69
N SER A 85 -6.16 23.96 -15.83
CA SER A 85 -4.96 24.77 -16.13
C SER A 85 -3.62 24.00 -16.03
N GLY A 86 -3.65 22.71 -15.69
CA GLY A 86 -2.46 21.88 -15.48
C GLY A 86 -1.78 22.07 -14.12
N LYS A 87 -2.26 23.00 -13.28
CA LYS A 87 -1.75 23.17 -11.90
C LYS A 87 -2.15 21.99 -11.02
N GLU A 88 -1.21 21.53 -10.21
CA GLU A 88 -1.43 20.48 -9.21
C GLU A 88 -1.96 21.06 -7.90
N GLN A 89 -3.05 20.50 -7.40
CA GLN A 89 -3.55 20.75 -6.06
C GLN A 89 -3.28 19.53 -5.18
N ILE A 90 -2.36 19.67 -4.23
CA ILE A 90 -2.05 18.62 -3.26
C ILE A 90 -3.23 18.49 -2.28
N GLN A 91 -3.78 17.29 -2.19
CA GLN A 91 -4.85 16.96 -1.25
C GLN A 91 -4.29 16.38 0.04
N ARG A 92 -3.29 15.50 -0.06
CA ARG A 92 -2.69 14.84 1.10
C ARG A 92 -1.28 14.35 0.82
N ILE A 93 -0.45 14.31 1.85
CA ILE A 93 0.80 13.55 1.87
C ILE A 93 0.66 12.50 2.98
N LEU A 94 0.93 11.24 2.66
CA LEU A 94 0.95 10.12 3.61
C LEU A 94 2.36 9.56 3.70
#